data_AF-F7VTR3-F1
#
_entry.id   AF-F7VTR3-F1
#
_cell.length_a   1.000
_cell.length_b   1.000
_cell.length_c   1.000
_cell.angle_alpha   90.00
_cell.angle_beta   90.00
_cell.angle_gamma   90.00
#
_symmetry.space_group_name_H-M   'P 1'
#
loop_
_entity.id
_entity.type
_entity.pdbx_description
1 polymer ?
#
loop_
_entity_poly.entity_id
_entity_poly.type
_entity_poly.pdbx_seq_one_letter_code
_entity_poly.pdbx_strand_id
1 'polypeptide(L)'
;MERDPAFFAAPRPKKDGLVPPPKKRKTVHKVEEITFDKDARTEYLTGFHKRKQARIKAAKAQAEEEARLERIRLRKQIREERAKNLEEHIQTVHKLLHEAERAGTDDKSSEKKPDEEWDGISEDEVAEEPALDLEEEYIDEDRYTTVTVEAVSVDRDGIHKPRTLRDEEDSETAKNKKKKDAAEEVAQQEADKKSKRNYPEKKKKRKFTYESRHDRNVTERKQRAKKAKRS
;
A
#
# COMPACT_ATOMS: atom_id res chain seq x y z
N MET A 1 -41.99 -59.50 39.72
CA MET A 1 -42.85 -58.30 39.59
C MET A 1 -42.12 -57.24 40.40
N GLU A 2 -41.64 -56.11 39.89
CA GLU A 2 -42.02 -55.26 38.76
C GLU A 2 -40.73 -54.75 38.05
N ARG A 3 -40.80 -54.40 36.76
CA ARG A 3 -39.69 -53.73 36.06
C ARG A 3 -40.05 -52.26 35.94
N ASP A 4 -39.18 -51.38 36.44
CA ASP A 4 -39.37 -49.92 36.40
C ASP A 4 -39.51 -49.40 34.96
N PRO A 5 -40.57 -48.64 34.63
CA PRO A 5 -40.85 -48.17 33.27
C PRO A 5 -40.10 -46.86 32.95
N ALA A 6 -38.81 -46.78 33.28
CA ALA A 6 -37.99 -45.57 33.04
C ALA A 6 -36.88 -45.78 31.99
N PHE A 7 -36.78 -46.97 31.38
CA PHE A 7 -35.70 -47.28 30.42
C PHE A 7 -36.02 -46.94 28.95
N PHE A 8 -37.25 -46.50 28.65
CA PHE A 8 -37.60 -46.01 27.32
C PHE A 8 -37.54 -44.48 27.30
N ALA A 9 -36.37 -43.92 27.02
CA ALA A 9 -36.25 -42.51 26.69
C ALA A 9 -37.15 -42.23 25.47
N ALA A 10 -38.16 -41.37 25.63
CA ALA A 10 -39.01 -40.96 24.53
C ALA A 10 -38.13 -40.37 23.41
N PRO A 11 -38.34 -40.77 22.14
CA PRO A 11 -37.55 -40.23 21.05
C PRO A 11 -37.78 -38.71 20.99
N ARG A 12 -36.69 -37.93 20.93
CA ARG A 12 -36.78 -36.48 20.80
C ARG A 12 -37.66 -36.15 19.59
N PRO A 13 -38.64 -35.23 19.70
CA PRO A 13 -39.48 -34.86 18.58
C PRO A 13 -38.57 -34.34 17.46
N LYS A 14 -38.59 -35.01 16.31
CA LYS A 14 -37.92 -34.51 15.12
C LYS A 14 -38.63 -33.21 14.76
N LYS A 15 -37.89 -32.11 14.65
CA LYS A 15 -38.41 -30.88 14.06
C LYS A 15 -38.78 -31.18 12.61
N ASP A 16 -40.04 -31.53 12.37
CA ASP A 16 -40.65 -31.48 11.06
C ASP A 16 -40.78 -30.01 10.68
N GLY A 17 -39.66 -29.45 10.23
CA GLY A 17 -39.52 -28.02 10.00
C GLY A 17 -38.35 -27.67 9.09
N LEU A 18 -37.75 -28.66 8.40
CA LEU A 18 -37.06 -28.36 7.16
C LEU A 18 -38.10 -28.26 6.05
N VAL A 19 -38.83 -27.14 6.05
CA VAL A 19 -39.31 -26.61 4.78
C VAL A 19 -38.07 -26.56 3.88
N PRO A 20 -38.04 -27.28 2.74
CA PRO A 20 -36.88 -27.22 1.87
C PRO A 20 -36.62 -25.74 1.59
N PRO A 21 -35.36 -25.27 1.69
CA PRO A 21 -35.06 -23.86 1.49
C PRO A 21 -35.74 -23.43 0.19
N PRO A 22 -36.53 -22.33 0.19
CA PRO A 22 -37.30 -21.97 -0.98
C PRO A 22 -36.33 -21.91 -2.14
N LYS A 23 -36.55 -22.77 -3.14
CA LYS A 23 -35.75 -22.78 -4.36
C LYS A 23 -35.94 -21.39 -4.95
N LYS A 24 -35.02 -20.48 -4.65
CA LYS A 24 -34.86 -19.18 -5.31
C LYS A 24 -34.40 -19.48 -6.74
N ARG A 25 -35.24 -20.17 -7.51
CA ARG A 25 -35.11 -20.16 -8.96
C ARG A 25 -35.35 -18.70 -9.29
N LYS A 26 -34.29 -18.02 -9.70
CA LYS A 26 -34.37 -16.68 -10.25
C LYS A 26 -35.20 -16.79 -11.53
N THR A 27 -36.52 -16.82 -11.40
CA THR A 27 -37.50 -16.66 -12.48
C THR A 27 -37.67 -15.17 -12.69
N VAL A 28 -36.56 -14.47 -12.93
CA VAL A 28 -36.59 -13.06 -13.26
C VAL A 28 -36.12 -12.99 -14.69
N HIS A 29 -36.99 -12.50 -15.57
CA HIS A 29 -36.81 -12.35 -17.02
C HIS A 29 -37.07 -13.61 -17.86
N LYS A 30 -38.34 -14.03 -17.92
CA LYS A 30 -38.86 -14.66 -19.13
C LYS A 30 -38.97 -13.54 -20.16
N VAL A 31 -37.90 -13.29 -20.91
CA VAL A 31 -37.92 -12.31 -22.00
C VAL A 31 -38.96 -12.78 -23.01
N GLU A 32 -40.04 -12.01 -23.19
CA GLU A 32 -41.20 -12.41 -23.99
C GLU A 32 -40.84 -12.53 -25.47
N GLU A 33 -39.88 -11.73 -25.95
CA GLU A 33 -39.40 -11.75 -27.33
C GLU A 33 -37.89 -11.49 -27.39
N ILE A 34 -37.14 -12.43 -27.97
CA ILE A 34 -35.70 -12.25 -28.23
C ILE A 34 -35.56 -11.75 -29.67
N THR A 35 -35.40 -10.45 -29.84
CA THR A 35 -35.10 -9.86 -31.15
C THR A 35 -33.64 -10.13 -31.50
N PHE A 36 -33.43 -10.82 -32.62
CA PHE A 36 -32.09 -11.20 -33.06
C PHE A 36 -31.55 -10.19 -34.06
N ASP A 37 -30.77 -9.23 -33.57
CA ASP A 37 -30.13 -8.23 -34.42
C ASP A 37 -28.92 -8.83 -35.16
N LYS A 38 -28.99 -8.84 -36.49
CA LYS A 38 -27.95 -9.41 -37.34
C LYS A 38 -26.67 -8.57 -37.29
N ASP A 39 -26.78 -7.26 -37.12
CA ASP A 39 -25.64 -6.35 -37.08
C ASP A 39 -24.89 -6.49 -35.75
N ALA A 40 -25.60 -6.57 -34.64
CA ALA A 40 -25.01 -6.92 -33.35
C ALA A 40 -24.31 -8.29 -33.39
N ARG A 41 -24.84 -9.27 -34.14
CA ARG A 41 -24.18 -10.57 -34.33
C ARG A 41 -22.91 -10.46 -35.17
N THR A 42 -22.89 -9.70 -36.26
CA THR A 42 -21.68 -9.56 -37.09
C THR A 42 -20.58 -8.83 -36.32
N GLU A 43 -20.92 -7.78 -35.56
CA GLU A 43 -20.02 -7.11 -34.63
C GLU A 43 -19.55 -8.03 -33.50
N TYR A 44 -20.42 -8.90 -33.00
CA TYR A 44 -20.03 -9.89 -32.02
C TYR A 44 -19.08 -10.93 -32.63
N LEU A 45 -19.31 -11.44 -33.84
CA LEU A 45 -18.44 -12.44 -34.43
C LEU A 45 -17.08 -11.87 -34.92
N THR A 46 -17.03 -10.61 -35.35
CA THR A 46 -15.80 -10.00 -35.89
C THR A 46 -15.06 -9.14 -34.87
N GLY A 47 -15.77 -8.57 -33.90
CA GLY A 47 -15.26 -7.63 -32.90
C GLY A 47 -14.59 -8.26 -31.67
N PHE A 48 -14.07 -9.50 -31.75
CA PHE A 48 -13.42 -10.17 -30.60
C PHE A 48 -12.30 -9.33 -29.98
N HIS A 49 -11.48 -8.67 -30.81
CA HIS A 49 -10.43 -7.79 -30.32
C HIS A 49 -11.00 -6.57 -29.58
N LYS A 50 -12.07 -5.95 -30.12
CA LYS A 50 -12.77 -4.84 -29.48
C LYS A 50 -13.34 -5.25 -28.12
N ARG A 51 -13.99 -6.43 -28.02
CA ARG A 51 -14.50 -6.95 -26.74
C ARG A 51 -13.41 -7.29 -25.75
N LYS A 52 -12.29 -7.87 -26.21
CA LYS A 52 -11.15 -8.16 -25.35
C LYS A 52 -10.58 -6.86 -24.77
N GLN A 53 -10.39 -5.84 -25.59
CA GLN A 53 -9.97 -4.52 -25.14
C GLN A 53 -11.00 -3.88 -24.19
N ALA A 54 -12.29 -3.95 -24.51
CA ALA A 54 -13.36 -3.43 -23.64
C ALA A 54 -13.35 -4.11 -22.27
N ARG A 55 -13.16 -5.44 -22.21
CA ARG A 55 -13.05 -6.19 -20.95
C ARG A 55 -11.82 -5.77 -20.15
N ILE A 56 -10.68 -5.59 -20.81
CA ILE A 56 -9.46 -5.09 -20.15
C ILE A 56 -9.68 -3.67 -19.62
N LYS A 57 -10.32 -2.78 -20.40
CA LYS A 57 -10.65 -1.42 -19.97
C LYS A 57 -11.62 -1.40 -18.80
N ALA A 58 -12.67 -2.23 -18.85
CA ALA A 58 -13.63 -2.35 -17.75
C ALA A 58 -12.97 -2.85 -16.46
N ALA A 59 -12.11 -3.87 -16.55
CA ALA A 59 -11.36 -4.36 -15.39
C ALA A 59 -10.42 -3.28 -14.80
N LYS A 60 -9.78 -2.48 -15.65
CA LYS A 60 -8.96 -1.34 -15.21
C LYS A 60 -9.80 -0.25 -14.55
N ALA A 61 -10.92 0.13 -15.16
CA ALA A 61 -11.83 1.14 -14.60
C ALA A 61 -12.38 0.71 -13.23
N GLN A 62 -12.76 -0.56 -13.08
CA GLN A 62 -13.21 -1.11 -11.79
C GLN A 62 -12.10 -1.03 -10.73
N ALA A 63 -10.87 -1.44 -11.07
CA ALA A 63 -9.74 -1.36 -10.16
C ALA A 63 -9.41 0.10 -9.76
N GLU A 64 -9.53 1.05 -10.69
CA GLU A 64 -9.33 2.47 -10.43
C GLU A 64 -10.43 3.04 -9.50
N GLU A 65 -11.68 2.66 -9.71
CA GLU A 65 -12.80 3.04 -8.84
C GLU A 65 -12.64 2.47 -7.43
N GLU A 66 -12.30 1.19 -7.30
CA GLU A 66 -12.03 0.54 -6.02
C GLU A 66 -10.88 1.22 -5.28
N ALA A 67 -9.75 1.46 -5.95
CA ALA A 67 -8.59 2.16 -5.36
C ALA A 67 -8.93 3.59 -4.91
N ARG A 68 -9.80 4.30 -5.66
CA ARG A 68 -10.27 5.63 -5.26
C ARG A 68 -11.14 5.56 -4.01
N LEU A 69 -12.06 4.60 -3.94
CA LEU A 69 -12.94 4.39 -2.78
C LEU A 69 -12.13 4.00 -1.54
N GLU A 70 -11.15 3.13 -1.69
CA GLU A 70 -10.24 2.73 -0.62
C GLU A 70 -9.44 3.93 -0.09
N ARG A 71 -8.88 4.76 -0.98
CA ARG A 71 -8.17 5.99 -0.57
C ARG A 71 -9.07 6.94 0.22
N ILE A 72 -10.32 7.10 -0.20
CA ILE A 72 -11.30 7.95 0.50
C ILE A 72 -11.63 7.33 1.88
N ARG A 73 -11.84 6.02 1.96
CA ARG A 73 -12.11 5.31 3.22
C ARG A 73 -10.94 5.45 4.19
N LEU A 74 -9.71 5.23 3.74
CA LEU A 74 -8.50 5.38 4.56
C LEU A 74 -8.36 6.81 5.10
N ARG A 75 -8.57 7.83 4.25
CA ARG A 75 -8.58 9.22 4.69
C ARG A 75 -9.66 9.51 5.74
N LYS A 76 -10.83 8.91 5.58
CA LYS A 76 -11.92 9.04 6.55
C LYS A 76 -11.55 8.39 7.88
N GLN A 77 -10.99 7.18 7.84
CA GLN A 77 -10.51 6.45 9.04
C GLN A 77 -9.45 7.26 9.79
N ILE A 78 -8.44 7.80 9.11
CA ILE A 78 -7.41 8.63 9.74
C ILE A 78 -8.02 9.87 10.42
N ARG A 79 -9.02 10.51 9.80
CA ARG A 79 -9.70 11.66 10.42
C ARG A 79 -10.52 11.25 11.62
N GLU A 80 -11.24 10.14 11.54
CA GLU A 80 -12.03 9.59 12.65
C GLU A 80 -11.12 9.18 13.82
N GLU A 81 -9.97 8.57 13.55
CA GLU A 81 -8.95 8.23 14.55
C GLU A 81 -8.38 9.47 15.22
N ARG A 82 -8.00 10.50 14.45
CA ARG A 82 -7.53 11.77 15.02
C ARG A 82 -8.59 12.44 15.89
N ALA A 83 -9.84 12.45 15.44
CA ALA A 83 -10.95 13.02 16.21
C ALA A 83 -11.15 12.27 17.54
N LYS A 84 -11.12 10.93 17.52
CA LYS A 84 -11.20 10.11 18.74
C LYS A 84 -10.03 10.36 19.67
N ASN A 85 -8.80 10.39 19.16
CA ASN A 85 -7.61 10.65 19.99
C ASN A 85 -7.70 12.03 20.68
N LEU A 86 -8.22 13.05 19.98
CA LEU A 86 -8.44 14.37 20.57
C LEU A 86 -9.55 14.33 21.63
N GLU A 87 -10.65 13.63 21.38
CA GLU A 87 -11.75 13.47 22.35
C GLU A 87 -11.27 12.73 23.60
N GLU A 88 -10.57 11.61 23.44
CA GLU A 88 -9.95 10.86 24.53
C GLU A 88 -8.98 11.74 25.31
N HIS A 89 -8.16 12.55 24.62
CA HIS A 89 -7.24 13.47 25.27
C HIS A 89 -7.98 14.53 26.09
N ILE A 90 -9.01 15.19 25.54
CA ILE A 90 -9.83 16.15 26.27
C ILE A 90 -10.49 15.49 27.49
N GLN A 91 -11.03 14.28 27.32
CA GLN A 91 -11.60 13.52 28.44
C GLN A 91 -10.55 13.19 29.51
N THR A 92 -9.31 12.85 29.13
CA THR A 92 -8.21 12.59 30.07
C THR A 92 -7.81 13.85 30.83
N VAL A 93 -7.68 14.99 30.16
CA VAL A 93 -7.37 16.28 30.79
C VAL A 93 -8.48 16.70 31.74
N HIS A 94 -9.74 16.58 31.31
CA HIS A 94 -10.89 16.91 32.15
C HIS A 94 -10.97 16.02 33.40
N LYS A 95 -10.63 14.73 33.27
CA LYS A 95 -10.52 13.81 34.42
C LYS A 95 -9.40 14.25 35.38
N LEU A 96 -8.21 14.57 34.86
CA LEU A 96 -7.08 15.03 35.67
C LEU A 96 -7.40 16.35 36.40
N LEU A 97 -8.06 17.30 35.73
CA LEU A 97 -8.51 18.55 36.34
C LEU A 97 -9.53 18.30 37.45
N HIS A 98 -10.54 17.47 37.21
CA HIS A 98 -11.50 17.10 38.26
C HIS A 98 -10.86 16.32 39.42
N GLU A 99 -9.86 15.47 39.15
CA GLU A 99 -9.10 14.79 40.20
C GLU A 99 -8.26 15.77 41.02
N ALA A 100 -7.64 16.77 40.39
CA ALA A 100 -6.89 17.84 41.06
C ALA A 100 -7.80 18.76 41.90
N GLU A 101 -8.95 19.17 41.36
CA GLU A 101 -10.00 19.89 42.09
C GLU A 101 -10.46 19.10 43.33
N ARG A 102 -10.70 17.79 43.16
CA ARG A 102 -11.10 16.91 44.26
C ARG A 102 -9.99 16.67 45.28
N ALA A 103 -8.73 16.70 44.86
CA ALA A 103 -7.56 16.62 45.73
C ALA A 103 -7.26 17.94 46.47
N GLY A 104 -7.99 19.02 46.17
CA GLY A 104 -7.88 20.30 46.86
C GLY A 104 -6.62 21.09 46.52
N THR A 105 -5.97 20.80 45.39
CA THR A 105 -4.76 21.50 44.93
C THR A 105 -5.10 22.75 44.09
N ASP A 106 -6.18 23.46 44.43
CA ASP A 106 -6.49 24.78 43.85
C ASP A 106 -5.64 25.84 44.58
N ASP A 107 -4.32 25.76 44.41
CA ASP A 107 -3.45 26.86 44.80
C ASP A 107 -3.48 27.91 43.70
N LYS A 108 -3.97 29.08 44.07
CA LYS A 108 -4.10 30.31 43.28
C LYS A 108 -2.75 30.77 42.75
N SER A 109 -2.24 30.16 41.70
CA SER A 109 -1.13 30.70 40.92
C SER A 109 -1.60 31.06 39.51
N SER A 110 -2.60 31.96 39.46
CA SER A 110 -2.82 32.81 38.30
C SER A 110 -1.93 34.05 38.40
N GLU A 111 -0.61 33.86 38.60
CA GLU A 111 0.34 34.88 38.22
C GLU A 111 0.39 34.89 36.70
N LYS A 112 -0.37 35.82 36.16
CA LYS A 112 -0.34 36.28 34.78
C LYS A 112 1.10 36.68 34.43
N LYS A 113 1.91 35.71 33.99
CA LYS A 113 3.14 36.00 33.27
C LYS A 113 2.72 36.77 32.00
N PRO A 114 3.27 37.96 31.76
CA PRO A 114 2.97 38.70 30.54
C PRO A 114 3.40 37.85 29.36
N ASP A 115 2.61 37.94 28.30
CA ASP A 115 2.77 37.23 27.04
C ASP A 115 4.25 37.20 26.60
N GLU A 116 4.89 36.03 26.76
CA GLU A 116 6.07 35.67 25.95
C GLU A 116 5.54 35.46 24.53
N GLU A 117 5.30 36.59 23.87
CA GLU A 117 5.09 36.71 22.44
C GLU A 117 6.26 35.98 21.77
N TRP A 118 5.94 34.88 21.09
CA TRP A 118 6.88 34.02 20.38
C TRP A 118 7.77 34.90 19.49
N ASP A 119 8.97 35.21 19.97
CA ASP A 119 9.99 35.88 19.19
C ASP A 119 10.44 34.87 18.13
N GLY A 120 10.13 35.16 16.87
CA GLY A 120 10.37 34.22 15.77
C GLY A 120 11.81 33.74 15.77
N ILE A 121 12.03 32.48 15.36
CA ILE A 121 13.36 31.88 15.25
C ILE A 121 14.26 32.89 14.52
N SER A 122 15.15 33.54 15.26
CA SER A 122 16.07 34.52 14.72
C SER A 122 17.00 33.79 13.77
N GLU A 123 16.97 34.19 12.50
CA GLU A 123 17.76 33.61 11.40
C GLU A 123 19.28 33.67 11.67
N ASP A 124 19.71 34.47 12.65
CA ASP A 124 21.09 34.63 13.10
C ASP A 124 21.60 33.52 14.05
N GLU A 125 20.73 32.66 14.60
CA GLU A 125 21.14 31.51 15.45
C GLU A 125 21.21 30.17 14.70
N VAL A 126 21.07 30.17 13.37
CA VAL A 126 21.46 29.03 12.52
C VAL A 126 22.99 29.06 12.38
N ALA A 127 23.67 28.93 13.51
CA ALA A 127 25.10 28.68 13.55
C ALA A 127 25.36 27.36 12.83
N GLU A 128 26.11 27.45 11.72
CA GLU A 128 26.67 26.38 10.89
C GLU A 128 26.70 25.02 11.61
N GLU A 129 25.61 24.26 11.49
CA GLU A 129 25.65 22.87 11.91
C GLU A 129 26.66 22.14 11.03
N PRO A 130 27.58 21.35 11.60
CA PRO A 130 28.52 20.59 10.80
C PRO A 130 27.72 19.68 9.87
N ALA A 131 28.04 19.67 8.58
CA ALA A 131 27.38 18.79 7.61
C ALA A 131 27.50 17.33 8.08
N LEU A 132 26.44 16.81 8.70
CA LEU A 132 26.38 15.45 9.20
C LEU A 132 25.96 14.55 8.05
N ASP A 133 26.96 14.05 7.31
CA ASP A 133 26.77 12.93 6.38
C ASP A 133 26.57 11.65 7.20
N LEU A 134 25.32 11.41 7.62
CA LEU A 134 24.92 10.22 8.36
C LEU A 134 24.48 9.13 7.36
N GLU A 135 25.23 8.03 7.34
CA GLU A 135 24.88 6.81 6.62
C GLU A 135 24.15 5.86 7.58
N GLU A 136 22.82 5.80 7.49
CA GLU A 136 22.01 4.84 8.26
C GLU A 136 21.69 3.61 7.41
N GLU A 137 22.10 2.44 7.90
CA GLU A 137 21.78 1.15 7.29
C GLU A 137 20.38 0.71 7.69
N TYR A 138 19.42 0.77 6.75
CA TYR A 138 18.08 0.23 6.96
C TYR A 138 18.03 -1.23 6.49
N ILE A 139 17.83 -2.15 7.43
CA ILE A 139 17.67 -3.58 7.16
C ILE A 139 16.18 -3.90 7.13
N ASP A 140 15.64 -4.03 5.93
CA ASP A 140 14.34 -4.67 5.72
C ASP A 140 14.58 -6.16 5.48
N GLU A 141 13.69 -7.06 5.95
CA GLU A 141 13.93 -8.51 6.06
C GLU A 141 14.40 -9.20 4.76
N ASP A 142 14.17 -8.58 3.60
CA ASP A 142 14.59 -9.06 2.27
C ASP A 142 15.33 -8.01 1.41
N ARG A 143 15.64 -6.80 1.92
CA ARG A 143 16.31 -5.73 1.14
C ARG A 143 17.25 -4.88 2.00
N TYR A 144 18.52 -4.84 1.59
CA TYR A 144 19.50 -3.90 2.12
C TYR A 144 19.51 -2.64 1.24
N THR A 145 19.13 -1.51 1.83
CA THR A 145 19.22 -0.19 1.17
C THR A 145 19.87 0.79 2.14
N THR A 146 20.92 1.48 1.70
CA THR A 146 21.55 2.56 2.46
C THR A 146 20.89 3.89 2.10
N VAL A 147 20.53 4.68 3.11
CA VAL A 147 20.00 6.04 2.93
C VAL A 147 21.05 7.01 3.46
N THR A 148 21.54 7.89 2.59
CA THR A 148 22.49 8.96 2.94
C THR A 148 21.73 10.24 3.18
N VAL A 149 21.78 10.78 4.40
CA VAL A 149 21.21 12.09 4.72
C VAL A 149 22.31 13.13 4.49
N GLU A 150 22.14 13.97 3.48
CA GLU A 150 23.05 15.10 3.19
C GLU A 150 22.37 16.43 3.57
N ALA A 151 23.13 17.36 4.16
CA ALA A 151 22.65 18.71 4.41
C ALA A 151 22.55 19.50 3.09
N VAL A 152 21.41 20.16 2.86
CA VAL A 152 21.17 20.95 1.65
C VAL A 152 20.49 22.27 2.00
N SER A 153 21.02 23.39 1.50
CA SER A 153 20.42 24.72 1.65
C SER A 153 19.35 24.95 0.58
N VAL A 154 18.24 25.60 0.93
CA VAL A 154 17.13 25.87 0.01
C VAL A 154 16.95 27.38 -0.12
N ASP A 155 17.38 27.91 -1.26
CA ASP A 155 17.27 29.33 -1.61
C ASP A 155 16.17 29.53 -2.66
N ARG A 156 15.81 30.80 -2.92
CA ARG A 156 14.82 31.17 -3.96
C ARG A 156 15.19 30.64 -5.35
N ASP A 157 16.48 30.42 -5.59
CA ASP A 157 17.03 29.90 -6.85
C ASP A 157 17.14 28.37 -6.90
N GLY A 158 16.88 27.67 -5.78
CA GLY A 158 16.82 26.22 -5.73
C GLY A 158 17.52 25.58 -4.52
N ILE A 159 17.70 24.27 -4.63
CA ILE A 159 18.30 23.40 -3.61
C ILE A 159 19.80 23.27 -3.91
N HIS A 160 20.67 23.74 -3.01
CA HIS A 160 22.13 23.78 -3.18
C HIS A 160 22.85 23.05 -2.03
N LYS A 161 23.89 22.26 -2.35
CA LYS A 161 24.74 21.63 -1.33
C LYS A 161 25.71 22.70 -0.78
N PRO A 162 25.79 22.92 0.54
CA PRO A 162 26.70 23.90 1.12
C PRO A 162 28.14 23.51 0.78
N ARG A 163 28.94 24.46 0.29
CA ARG A 163 30.35 24.24 -0.03
C ARG A 163 31.10 23.92 1.26
N THR A 164 31.69 22.75 1.34
CA THR A 164 32.57 22.39 2.47
C THR A 164 34.00 22.81 2.15
N LEU A 165 34.83 23.05 3.18
CA LEU A 165 36.28 23.30 3.02
C LEU A 165 37.02 22.16 2.30
N ARG A 166 36.37 21.01 2.11
CA ARG A 166 36.87 19.85 1.38
C ARG A 166 36.70 19.96 -0.15
N ASP A 167 35.89 20.91 -0.63
CA ASP A 167 35.62 21.14 -2.05
C ASP A 167 36.63 22.11 -2.72
N GLU A 168 37.48 22.80 -1.96
CA GLU A 168 38.45 23.75 -2.53
C GLU A 168 39.65 23.06 -3.20
N GLU A 169 40.06 21.87 -2.75
CA GLU A 169 41.19 21.14 -3.37
C GLU A 169 40.80 20.43 -4.69
N ASP A 170 39.52 20.22 -4.97
CA ASP A 170 39.06 19.46 -6.15
C ASP A 170 38.52 20.37 -7.30
N SER A 171 38.51 21.68 -7.08
CA SER A 171 37.93 22.69 -7.98
C SER A 171 38.74 22.94 -9.27
N GLU A 172 40.07 22.75 -9.24
CA GLU A 172 40.93 22.98 -10.42
C GLU A 172 41.03 21.76 -11.35
N THR A 173 40.88 20.54 -10.82
CA THR A 173 40.86 19.29 -11.57
C THR A 173 39.48 18.98 -12.19
N ALA A 174 38.39 19.43 -11.57
CA ALA A 174 37.03 19.14 -12.03
C ALA A 174 36.60 19.93 -13.30
N LYS A 175 37.12 21.15 -13.51
CA LYS A 175 36.71 22.00 -14.66
C LYS A 175 37.19 21.46 -16.02
N ASN A 176 38.30 20.73 -16.05
CA ASN A 176 38.83 20.11 -17.27
C ASN A 176 38.26 18.71 -17.57
N LYS A 177 37.73 18.00 -16.55
CA LYS A 177 36.97 16.74 -16.76
C LYS A 177 35.55 17.00 -17.26
N LYS A 178 34.84 17.98 -16.67
CA LYS A 178 33.45 18.32 -17.06
C LYS A 178 33.27 18.70 -18.53
N LYS A 179 34.29 19.24 -19.21
CA LYS A 179 34.24 19.56 -20.65
C LYS A 179 34.49 18.36 -21.57
N LYS A 180 35.17 17.31 -21.08
CA LYS A 180 35.38 16.06 -21.84
C LYS A 180 34.19 15.11 -21.63
N ASP A 181 33.68 15.02 -20.42
CA ASP A 181 32.54 14.15 -20.08
C ASP A 181 31.22 14.67 -20.70
N ALA A 182 31.01 15.99 -20.79
CA ALA A 182 29.83 16.55 -21.45
C ALA A 182 29.82 16.37 -22.98
N ALA A 183 31.00 16.26 -23.62
CA ALA A 183 31.08 15.99 -25.06
C ALA A 183 30.88 14.51 -25.38
N GLU A 184 31.27 13.63 -24.47
CA GLU A 184 31.10 12.18 -24.59
C GLU A 184 29.68 11.72 -24.21
N GLU A 185 29.04 12.36 -23.22
CA GLU A 185 27.62 12.13 -22.90
C GLU A 185 26.67 12.56 -24.02
N VAL A 186 26.90 13.69 -24.69
CA VAL A 186 26.03 14.12 -25.80
C VAL A 186 26.17 13.21 -27.02
N ALA A 187 27.39 12.70 -27.28
CA ALA A 187 27.63 11.73 -28.34
C ALA A 187 27.02 10.34 -28.03
N GLN A 188 27.03 9.91 -26.77
CA GLN A 188 26.39 8.66 -26.34
C GLN A 188 24.84 8.79 -26.30
N GLN A 189 24.31 9.95 -25.90
CA GLN A 189 22.86 10.21 -25.88
C GLN A 189 22.25 10.30 -27.29
N GLU A 190 23.00 10.72 -28.32
CA GLU A 190 22.53 10.67 -29.71
C GLU A 190 22.63 9.27 -30.34
N ALA A 191 23.62 8.46 -29.92
CA ALA A 191 23.75 7.06 -30.35
C ALA A 191 22.65 6.17 -29.74
N ASP A 192 22.28 6.39 -28.48
CA ASP A 192 21.23 5.63 -27.78
C ASP A 192 19.81 5.98 -28.26
N LYS A 193 19.56 7.21 -28.73
CA LYS A 193 18.26 7.57 -29.32
C LYS A 193 17.98 6.90 -30.67
N LYS A 194 19.03 6.43 -31.38
CA LYS A 194 18.90 5.71 -32.65
C LYS A 194 18.99 4.18 -32.51
N SER A 195 19.40 3.67 -31.35
CA SER A 195 19.51 2.23 -31.13
C SER A 195 18.34 1.70 -30.28
N LYS A 196 17.36 1.15 -31.01
CA LYS A 196 16.38 0.15 -30.56
C LYS A 196 15.29 0.66 -29.60
N ARG A 197 14.05 0.67 -30.12
CA ARG A 197 12.83 0.59 -29.30
C ARG A 197 13.01 -0.52 -28.27
N ASN A 198 13.15 -0.15 -26.99
CA ASN A 198 13.20 -1.06 -25.86
C ASN A 198 11.84 -1.75 -25.70
N TYR A 199 11.60 -2.79 -26.50
CA TYR A 199 10.54 -3.75 -26.20
C TYR A 199 10.98 -4.58 -25.00
N PRO A 200 10.11 -4.79 -23.99
CA PRO A 200 10.46 -5.65 -22.86
C PRO A 200 10.86 -7.03 -23.38
N GLU A 201 12.03 -7.51 -22.97
CA GLU A 201 12.52 -8.82 -23.37
C GLU A 201 11.49 -9.88 -23.01
N LYS A 202 10.95 -10.55 -24.03
CA LYS A 202 10.00 -11.64 -23.82
C LYS A 202 10.73 -12.76 -23.11
N LYS A 203 10.41 -12.98 -21.83
CA LYS A 203 10.91 -14.11 -21.04
C LYS A 203 10.75 -15.39 -21.86
N LYS A 204 11.86 -16.05 -22.17
CA LYS A 204 11.86 -17.32 -22.90
C LYS A 204 10.97 -18.29 -22.12
N LYS A 205 9.96 -18.86 -22.80
CA LYS A 205 9.10 -19.89 -22.19
C LYS A 205 10.01 -21.00 -21.71
N ARG A 206 9.88 -21.38 -20.43
CA ARG A 206 10.63 -22.51 -19.87
C ARG A 206 10.33 -23.71 -20.76
N LYS A 207 11.37 -24.35 -21.28
CA LYS A 207 11.22 -25.65 -21.94
C LYS A 207 10.58 -26.56 -20.89
N PHE A 208 9.46 -27.20 -21.22
CA PHE A 208 8.83 -28.20 -20.37
C PHE A 208 9.74 -29.44 -20.39
N THR A 209 10.85 -29.40 -19.67
CA THR A 209 11.53 -30.65 -19.32
C THR A 209 10.67 -31.29 -18.24
N TYR A 210 10.47 -32.61 -18.32
CA TYR A 210 9.92 -33.33 -17.18
C TYR A 210 10.72 -32.93 -15.94
N GLU A 211 10.00 -32.60 -14.87
CA GLU A 211 10.59 -32.41 -13.54
C GLU A 211 11.60 -33.53 -13.27
N SER A 212 12.74 -33.18 -12.69
CA SER A 212 13.75 -34.18 -12.36
C SER A 212 13.12 -35.23 -11.43
N ARG A 213 13.68 -36.45 -11.40
CA ARG A 213 13.18 -37.52 -10.51
C ARG A 213 13.10 -37.04 -9.04
N HIS A 214 14.00 -36.15 -8.64
CA HIS A 214 14.00 -35.53 -7.32
C HIS A 214 12.79 -34.60 -7.12
N ASP A 215 12.54 -33.68 -8.05
CA ASP A 215 11.42 -32.75 -7.99
C ASP A 215 10.07 -33.48 -7.95
N ARG A 216 9.92 -34.55 -8.76
CA ARG A 216 8.73 -35.41 -8.75
C ARG A 216 8.47 -36.07 -7.39
N ASN A 217 9.53 -36.58 -6.76
CA ASN A 217 9.40 -37.18 -5.43
C ASN A 217 8.98 -36.15 -4.38
N VAL A 218 9.46 -34.90 -4.49
CA VAL A 218 9.09 -33.80 -3.59
C VAL A 218 7.62 -33.41 -3.81
N THR A 219 7.16 -33.30 -5.06
CA THR A 219 5.77 -32.97 -5.37
C THR A 219 4.81 -34.08 -4.91
N GLU A 220 5.15 -35.35 -5.13
CA GLU A 220 4.39 -36.50 -4.63
C GLU A 220 4.29 -36.51 -3.11
N ARG A 221 5.40 -36.30 -2.39
CA ARG A 221 5.39 -36.20 -0.91
C ARG A 221 4.47 -35.08 -0.43
N LYS A 222 4.54 -33.90 -1.07
CA LYS A 222 3.66 -32.76 -0.76
C LYS A 222 2.19 -33.07 -1.04
N GLN A 223 1.86 -33.78 -2.12
CA GLN A 223 0.49 -34.18 -2.42
C GLN A 223 -0.03 -35.22 -1.44
N ARG A 224 0.78 -36.22 -1.07
CA ARG A 224 0.42 -37.22 -0.05
C ARG A 224 0.14 -36.56 1.30
N ALA A 225 0.99 -35.63 1.74
CA ALA A 225 0.77 -34.87 2.98
C ALA A 225 -0.53 -34.04 2.93
N LYS A 226 -0.81 -33.36 1.81
CA LYS A 226 -2.07 -32.62 1.62
C LYS A 226 -3.30 -33.52 1.62
N LYS A 227 -3.20 -34.73 1.06
CA LYS A 227 -4.30 -35.71 1.05
C LYS A 227 -4.57 -36.24 2.46
N ALA A 228 -3.51 -36.57 3.21
CA ALA A 228 -3.62 -37.00 4.60
C ALA A 228 -4.19 -35.92 5.53
N LYS A 229 -3.93 -34.63 5.25
CA LYS A 229 -4.52 -33.51 6.01
C LYS A 229 -6.01 -33.27 5.69
N ARG A 230 -6.52 -33.84 4.58
CA ARG A 230 -7.91 -33.68 4.13
C ARG A 230 -8.78 -34.90 4.43
N SER A 231 -8.19 -36.02 4.85
CA SER A 231 -8.86 -37.20 5.39
C SER A 231 -8.94 -37.12 6.90
#